data_AF-A0A246E606-F1
#
_entry.id   AF-A0A246E606-F1
#
_cell.length_a   1.000
_cell.length_b   1.000
_cell.length_c   1.000
_cell.angle_alpha   90.00
_cell.angle_beta   90.00
_cell.angle_gamma   90.00
#
_symmetry.space_group_name_H-M   'P 1'
#
loop_
_entity.id
_entity.type
_entity.pdbx_description
1 polymer ?
#
loop_
_entity_poly.entity_id
_entity_poly.type
_entity_poly.pdbx_seq_one_letter_code
_entity_poly.pdbx_strand_id
1 'polypeptide(L)'
;MGASVLVAAISGGFGVLLVAVTGLIGAWLMADPFLSGGETIIIVVAILSVLLVAVAMYVAAIVTANTFATIVAGRTRQIALMRLIGASARSQRSRIARQGLIVGAIGAVIGLVGGTAAAAGLQELAARAWGLNVDYSIVQPVLLAPALVVALTTWVAAWAGSRRVLEVTPLAALAGSAPRTAEEAAGRTRRRVTAVSLFAVGAVLLALGILAGFVTPLGVVVAFFGGLASFTGLSLGAALVMPPLLRLTGRLFGRSASARLAAENALRYPERSSRMAIGVVMGVTLVTMFAVASESVKGVMAASGGGEVSGEMARLLDTFSAVMMALVGVSAVIAAVGLVNLLTIGVVQRTRELGLLRALGLTGRQIRSMVLFEAAHITITSVVFGLLLGIAYGWAAAQSLLGSVRVPPLWLAPNFVLPGIPWLTVAGIVVATAVLTLVAAVVPTRLATRVSPVEALAE
;
A
#
# COMPACT_ATOMS: atom_id res chain seq x y z
N MET A 1 10.62 14.77 11.44
CA MET A 1 9.36 14.21 11.98
C MET A 1 8.16 14.52 11.09
N GLY A 2 8.19 15.60 10.29
CA GLY A 2 7.06 15.99 9.44
C GLY A 2 6.54 14.89 8.50
N ALA A 3 7.42 14.20 7.75
CA ALA A 3 6.98 13.15 6.82
C ALA A 3 6.24 11.98 7.50
N SER A 4 6.67 11.55 8.69
CA SER A 4 6.01 10.47 9.43
C SER A 4 4.68 10.89 10.03
N VAL A 5 4.55 12.15 10.47
CA VAL A 5 3.27 12.72 10.94
C VAL A 5 2.30 12.82 9.78
N LEU A 6 2.77 13.28 8.61
CA LEU A 6 1.95 13.40 7.41
C LEU A 6 1.40 12.04 6.97
N VAL A 7 2.24 11.00 6.90
CA VAL A 7 1.78 9.65 6.54
C VAL A 7 0.75 9.14 7.56
N ALA A 8 1.01 9.26 8.86
CA ALA A 8 0.06 8.85 9.89
C ALA A 8 -1.26 9.64 9.82
N ALA A 9 -1.21 10.95 9.53
CA ALA A 9 -2.39 11.78 9.37
C ALA A 9 -3.22 11.38 8.15
N ILE A 10 -2.59 11.15 6.99
CA ILE A 10 -3.31 10.70 5.79
C ILE A 10 -3.89 9.30 6.00
N SER A 11 -3.14 8.38 6.61
CA SER A 11 -3.64 7.04 6.95
C SER A 11 -4.81 7.06 7.92
N GLY A 12 -4.73 7.90 8.97
CA GLY A 12 -5.81 8.07 9.94
C GLY A 12 -7.05 8.70 9.30
N GLY A 13 -6.87 9.76 8.53
CA GLY A 13 -7.95 10.44 7.82
C GLY A 13 -8.62 9.55 6.79
N PHE A 14 -7.83 8.76 6.04
CA PHE A 14 -8.36 7.77 5.11
C PHE A 14 -9.23 6.72 5.82
N GLY A 15 -8.74 6.14 6.92
CA GLY A 15 -9.49 5.14 7.68
C GLY A 15 -10.79 5.69 8.27
N VAL A 16 -10.75 6.91 8.83
CA VAL A 16 -11.92 7.60 9.38
C VAL A 16 -12.93 7.94 8.29
N LEU A 17 -12.46 8.48 7.16
CA LEU A 17 -13.29 8.79 6.00
C LEU A 17 -13.96 7.53 5.45
N LEU A 18 -13.22 6.42 5.37
CA LEU A 18 -13.74 5.15 4.88
C LEU A 18 -14.86 4.62 5.78
N VAL A 19 -14.64 4.56 7.10
CA VAL A 19 -15.68 4.12 8.04
C VAL A 19 -16.91 5.04 7.96
N ALA A 20 -16.71 6.36 7.95
CA ALA A 20 -17.81 7.32 7.90
C ALA A 20 -18.64 7.20 6.61
N VAL A 21 -17.98 7.14 5.44
CA VAL A 21 -18.66 7.04 4.14
C VAL A 21 -19.33 5.68 3.98
N THR A 22 -18.70 4.57 4.41
CA THR A 22 -19.36 3.26 4.38
C THR A 22 -20.58 3.21 5.31
N GLY A 23 -20.52 3.88 6.47
CA GLY A 23 -21.65 3.98 7.39
C GLY A 23 -22.80 4.81 6.81
N LEU A 24 -22.48 5.93 6.15
CA LEU A 24 -23.45 6.77 5.45
C LEU A 24 -24.16 5.99 4.33
N ILE A 25 -23.40 5.25 3.52
CA ILE A 25 -23.96 4.41 2.46
C ILE A 25 -24.82 3.28 3.05
N GLY A 26 -24.37 2.65 4.13
CA GLY A 26 -25.13 1.62 4.82
C GLY A 26 -26.48 2.15 5.33
N ALA A 27 -26.48 3.34 5.94
CA ALA A 27 -27.70 4.01 6.40
C ALA A 27 -28.63 4.37 5.24
N TRP A 28 -28.07 4.85 4.11
CA TRP A 28 -28.84 5.13 2.90
C TRP A 28 -29.49 3.87 2.32
N LEU A 29 -28.74 2.76 2.23
CA LEU A 29 -29.26 1.48 1.72
C LEU A 29 -30.37 0.90 2.60
N MET A 30 -30.29 1.07 3.93
CA MET A 30 -31.33 0.60 4.84
C MET A 30 -32.59 1.46 4.82
N ALA A 31 -32.50 2.72 4.37
CA ALA A 31 -33.65 3.60 4.24
C ALA A 31 -34.51 3.28 3.00
N ASP A 32 -34.00 2.52 2.04
CA ASP A 32 -34.70 2.17 0.80
C ASP A 32 -35.56 0.90 0.96
N PRO A 33 -36.91 0.99 0.86
CA PRO A 33 -37.82 -0.14 1.04
C PRO A 33 -37.60 -1.30 0.05
N PHE A 34 -36.99 -1.03 -1.11
CA PHE A 34 -36.75 -2.04 -2.14
C PHE A 34 -35.57 -2.97 -1.78
N LEU A 35 -34.64 -2.51 -0.95
CA LEU A 35 -33.42 -3.22 -0.55
C LEU A 35 -33.51 -3.83 0.86
N SER A 36 -34.40 -3.30 1.71
CA SER A 36 -34.60 -3.78 3.09
C SER A 36 -35.24 -5.18 3.18
N GLY A 37 -35.83 -5.71 2.10
CA GLY A 37 -36.52 -6.99 2.08
C GLY A 37 -35.63 -8.24 1.93
N GLY A 38 -34.36 -8.08 1.54
CA GLY A 38 -33.43 -9.19 1.31
C GLY A 38 -32.37 -9.32 2.39
N GLU A 39 -32.55 -10.23 3.37
CA GLU A 39 -31.55 -10.50 4.41
C GLU A 39 -30.14 -10.76 3.83
N THR A 40 -30.06 -11.44 2.69
CA THR A 40 -28.81 -11.72 1.98
C THR A 40 -28.08 -10.47 1.50
N ILE A 41 -28.81 -9.46 0.97
CA ILE A 41 -28.20 -8.23 0.44
C ILE A 41 -27.60 -7.42 1.59
N ILE A 42 -28.33 -7.31 2.71
CA ILE A 42 -27.86 -6.61 3.91
C ILE A 42 -26.59 -7.27 4.46
N ILE A 43 -26.58 -8.61 4.55
CA ILE A 43 -25.40 -9.36 5.01
C ILE A 43 -24.21 -9.15 4.07
N VAL A 44 -24.40 -9.21 2.75
CA VAL A 44 -23.32 -9.01 1.76
C VAL A 44 -22.75 -7.59 1.84
N VAL A 45 -23.60 -6.56 1.91
CA VAL A 45 -23.16 -5.16 2.02
C VAL A 45 -22.40 -4.93 3.34
N ALA A 46 -22.89 -5.49 4.45
CA ALA A 46 -22.23 -5.39 5.75
C ALA A 46 -20.84 -6.05 5.74
N ILE A 47 -20.74 -7.28 5.18
CA ILE A 47 -19.47 -7.99 5.02
C ILE A 47 -18.52 -7.17 4.15
N LEU A 48 -18.96 -6.71 2.97
CA LEU A 48 -18.13 -5.91 2.06
C LEU A 48 -17.60 -4.64 2.73
N SER A 49 -18.45 -3.94 3.48
CA SER A 49 -18.06 -2.71 4.17
C SER A 49 -16.97 -2.96 5.22
N VAL A 50 -17.15 -3.99 6.06
CA VAL A 50 -16.18 -4.35 7.09
C VAL A 50 -14.86 -4.83 6.47
N LEU A 51 -14.92 -5.68 5.45
CA LEU A 51 -13.73 -6.21 4.80
C LEU A 51 -12.96 -5.11 4.06
N LEU A 52 -13.65 -4.20 3.36
CA LEU A 52 -13.01 -3.08 2.69
C LEU A 52 -12.26 -2.18 3.67
N VAL A 53 -12.92 -1.81 4.78
CA VAL A 53 -12.29 -1.06 5.87
C VAL A 53 -11.07 -1.80 6.41
N ALA A 54 -11.20 -3.11 6.65
CA ALA A 54 -10.12 -3.92 7.20
C ALA A 54 -8.91 -4.01 6.24
N VAL A 55 -9.12 -4.24 4.93
CA VAL A 55 -8.01 -4.27 3.94
C VAL A 55 -7.35 -2.88 3.85
N ALA A 56 -8.15 -1.82 3.76
CA ALA A 56 -7.66 -0.45 3.69
C ALA A 56 -6.78 -0.08 4.88
N MET A 57 -7.25 -0.40 6.10
CA MET A 57 -6.50 -0.18 7.34
C MET A 57 -5.24 -1.03 7.42
N TYR A 58 -5.30 -2.27 6.95
CA TYR A 58 -4.14 -3.15 6.86
C TYR A 58 -3.06 -2.59 5.92
N VAL A 59 -3.42 -2.15 4.72
CA VAL A 59 -2.48 -1.54 3.77
C VAL A 59 -1.87 -0.26 4.35
N ALA A 60 -2.69 0.61 4.96
CA ALA A 60 -2.22 1.83 5.61
C ALA A 60 -1.21 1.53 6.76
N ALA A 61 -1.48 0.49 7.56
CA ALA A 61 -0.59 0.04 8.62
C ALA A 61 0.76 -0.42 8.07
N ILE A 62 0.79 -1.20 6.98
CA ILE A 62 2.05 -1.66 6.38
C ILE A 62 2.85 -0.49 5.81
N VAL A 63 2.20 0.45 5.11
CA VAL A 63 2.92 1.60 4.54
C VAL A 63 3.51 2.46 5.66
N THR A 64 2.75 2.70 6.72
CA THR A 64 3.23 3.40 7.92
C THR A 64 4.41 2.66 8.54
N ALA A 65 4.32 1.34 8.65
CA ALA A 65 5.39 0.53 9.20
C ALA A 65 6.68 0.59 8.38
N ASN A 66 6.56 0.48 7.06
CA ASN A 66 7.69 0.58 6.13
C ASN A 66 8.35 1.97 6.20
N THR A 67 7.53 3.02 6.35
CA THR A 67 8.00 4.41 6.48
C THR A 67 8.84 4.58 7.73
N PHE A 68 8.33 4.14 8.89
CA PHE A 68 9.06 4.22 10.15
C PHE A 68 10.33 3.39 10.15
N ALA A 69 10.27 2.15 9.65
CA ALA A 69 11.44 1.29 9.54
C ALA A 69 12.55 1.94 8.70
N THR A 70 12.17 2.64 7.62
CA THR A 70 13.11 3.37 6.77
C THR A 70 13.70 4.59 7.46
N ILE A 71 12.88 5.37 8.17
CA ILE A 71 13.37 6.55 8.93
C ILE A 71 14.35 6.12 10.02
N VAL A 72 14.04 5.04 10.76
CA VAL A 72 14.92 4.50 11.79
C VAL A 72 16.23 4.01 11.17
N ALA A 73 16.17 3.31 10.03
CA ALA A 73 17.36 2.90 9.29
C ALA A 73 18.23 4.10 8.87
N GLY A 74 17.64 5.22 8.50
CA GLY A 74 18.35 6.46 8.18
C GLY A 74 19.07 7.10 9.38
N ARG A 75 18.66 6.80 10.62
CA ARG A 75 19.28 7.33 11.84
C ARG A 75 20.33 6.40 12.47
N THR A 76 20.63 5.27 11.85
CA THR A 76 21.51 4.25 12.44
C THR A 76 22.87 4.81 12.86
N ARG A 77 23.53 5.63 12.03
CA ARG A 77 24.81 6.27 12.34
C ARG A 77 24.73 7.20 13.55
N GLN A 78 23.69 8.04 13.62
CA GLN A 78 23.48 8.94 14.76
C GLN A 78 23.24 8.15 16.06
N ILE A 79 22.48 7.07 15.99
CA ILE A 79 22.21 6.23 17.17
C ILE A 79 23.47 5.49 17.61
N ALA A 80 24.31 5.05 16.67
CA ALA A 80 25.61 4.47 16.98
C ALA A 80 26.54 5.46 17.70
N LEU A 81 26.63 6.71 17.22
CA LEU A 81 27.41 7.76 17.89
C LEU A 81 26.92 8.03 19.32
N MET A 82 25.61 8.13 19.51
CA MET A 82 25.03 8.28 20.85
C MET A 82 25.38 7.10 21.77
N ARG A 83 25.42 5.87 21.23
CA ARG A 83 25.82 4.67 21.98
C ARG A 83 27.31 4.66 22.34
N LEU A 84 28.18 5.28 21.53
CA LEU A 84 29.60 5.45 21.86
C LEU A 84 29.82 6.44 23.01
N ILE A 85 28.97 7.46 23.11
CA ILE A 85 28.98 8.46 24.19
C ILE A 85 28.30 7.91 25.46
N GLY A 86 27.96 6.61 25.50
CA GLY A 86 27.45 5.91 26.69
C GLY A 86 25.93 5.72 26.73
N ALA A 87 25.17 6.09 25.68
CA ALA A 87 23.73 5.85 25.67
C ALA A 87 23.41 4.35 25.58
N SER A 88 22.58 3.83 26.48
CA SER A 88 22.17 2.43 26.44
C SER A 88 21.29 2.10 25.23
N ALA A 89 21.39 0.87 24.72
CA ALA A 89 20.58 0.40 23.61
C ALA A 89 19.08 0.37 23.96
N ARG A 90 18.75 0.04 25.22
CA ARG A 90 17.38 0.04 25.77
C ARG A 90 16.79 1.45 25.83
N SER A 91 17.56 2.45 26.26
CA SER A 91 17.09 3.84 26.27
C SER A 91 16.82 4.39 24.87
N GLN A 92 17.64 4.01 23.89
CA GLN A 92 17.41 4.41 22.49
C GLN A 92 16.17 3.74 21.90
N ARG A 93 15.95 2.45 22.16
CA ARG A 93 14.74 1.75 21.74
C ARG A 93 13.47 2.35 22.35
N SER A 94 13.49 2.63 23.66
CA SER A 94 12.37 3.30 24.33
C SER A 94 12.11 4.70 23.75
N ARG A 95 13.16 5.48 23.49
CA ARG A 95 13.06 6.80 22.86
C ARG A 95 12.42 6.74 21.46
N ILE A 96 12.84 5.78 20.63
CA ILE A 96 12.27 5.57 19.29
C ILE A 96 10.80 5.14 19.36
N ALA A 97 10.47 4.21 20.25
CA ALA A 97 9.10 3.75 20.45
C ALA A 97 8.20 4.91 20.93
N ARG A 98 8.64 5.68 21.93
CA ARG A 98 7.90 6.87 22.42
C ARG A 98 7.73 7.92 21.34
N GLN A 99 8.74 8.15 20.51
CA GLN A 99 8.63 9.03 19.35
C GLN A 99 7.59 8.51 18.34
N GLY A 100 7.57 7.19 18.09
CA GLY A 100 6.56 6.54 17.26
C GLY A 100 5.15 6.76 17.82
N LEU A 101 4.96 6.56 19.12
CA LEU A 101 3.67 6.80 19.77
C LEU A 101 3.22 8.26 19.66
N ILE A 102 4.11 9.23 19.89
CA ILE A 102 3.79 10.66 19.77
C ILE A 102 3.39 11.00 18.34
N VAL A 103 4.19 10.56 17.35
CA VAL A 103 3.89 10.82 15.94
C VAL A 103 2.58 10.13 15.52
N GLY A 104 2.36 8.91 15.97
CA GLY A 104 1.13 8.15 15.73
C GLY A 104 -0.09 8.84 16.35
N ALA A 105 0.02 9.36 17.58
CA ALA A 105 -1.05 10.08 18.26
C ALA A 105 -1.37 11.40 17.56
N ILE A 106 -0.35 12.21 17.22
CA ILE A 106 -0.55 13.47 16.47
C ILE A 106 -1.19 13.19 15.12
N GLY A 107 -0.66 12.20 14.37
CA GLY A 107 -1.23 11.77 13.10
C GLY A 107 -2.66 11.27 13.24
N ALA A 108 -2.96 10.45 14.25
CA ALA A 108 -4.31 9.95 14.52
C ALA A 108 -5.30 11.07 14.84
N VAL A 109 -4.91 12.08 15.62
CA VAL A 109 -5.76 13.24 15.93
C VAL A 109 -6.02 14.09 14.68
N ILE A 110 -4.97 14.43 13.93
CA ILE A 110 -5.10 15.20 12.68
C ILE A 110 -5.96 14.42 11.67
N GLY A 111 -5.72 13.11 11.57
CA GLY A 111 -6.48 12.21 10.70
C GLY A 111 -7.94 12.11 11.12
N LEU A 112 -8.23 11.98 12.41
CA LEU A 112 -9.60 11.96 12.93
C LEU A 112 -10.34 13.25 12.60
N VAL A 113 -9.77 14.40 12.95
CA VAL A 113 -10.40 15.70 12.69
C VAL A 113 -10.58 15.92 11.19
N GLY A 114 -9.53 15.69 10.39
CA GLY A 114 -9.57 15.88 8.95
C GLY A 114 -10.50 14.90 8.23
N GLY A 115 -10.51 13.64 8.64
CA GLY A 115 -11.38 12.59 8.08
C GLY A 115 -12.84 12.81 8.40
N THR A 116 -13.16 13.19 9.65
CA THR A 116 -14.54 13.56 10.05
C THR A 116 -15.00 14.82 9.33
N ALA A 117 -14.15 15.85 9.22
CA ALA A 117 -14.49 17.08 8.49
C ALA A 117 -14.72 16.80 6.99
N ALA A 118 -13.89 15.95 6.37
CA ALA A 118 -14.07 15.54 4.98
C ALA A 118 -15.36 14.74 4.78
N ALA A 119 -15.69 13.82 5.70
CA ALA A 119 -16.95 13.09 5.66
C ALA A 119 -18.16 14.03 5.78
N ALA A 120 -18.10 15.03 6.66
CA ALA A 120 -19.13 16.07 6.78
C ALA A 120 -19.30 16.89 5.51
N GLY A 121 -18.20 17.32 4.90
CA GLY A 121 -18.25 18.00 3.61
C GLY A 121 -18.86 17.13 2.50
N LEU A 122 -18.54 15.83 2.47
CA LEU A 122 -19.10 14.90 1.48
C LEU A 122 -20.59 14.63 1.70
N GLN A 123 -21.05 14.49 2.95
CA GLN A 123 -22.48 14.33 3.24
C GLN A 123 -23.28 15.56 2.81
N GLU A 124 -22.80 16.76 3.13
CA GLU A 124 -23.43 18.01 2.70
C GLU A 124 -23.44 18.15 1.16
N LEU A 125 -22.34 17.80 0.51
CA LEU A 125 -22.25 17.81 -0.95
C LEU A 125 -23.23 16.82 -1.58
N ALA A 126 -23.34 15.61 -1.01
CA ALA A 126 -24.28 14.59 -1.46
C ALA A 126 -25.75 15.02 -1.24
N ALA A 127 -26.06 15.66 -0.12
CA ALA A 127 -27.38 16.22 0.15
C ALA A 127 -27.75 17.30 -0.89
N ARG A 128 -26.82 18.19 -1.24
CA ARG A 128 -27.07 19.25 -2.24
C ARG A 128 -27.12 18.74 -3.68
N ALA A 129 -26.23 17.82 -4.04
CA ALA A 129 -26.10 17.35 -5.42
C ALA A 129 -27.14 16.28 -5.79
N TRP A 130 -27.51 15.43 -4.82
CA TRP A 130 -28.36 14.25 -5.06
C TRP A 130 -29.63 14.23 -4.21
N GLY A 131 -29.88 15.24 -3.37
CA GLY A 131 -31.06 15.28 -2.49
C GLY A 131 -31.03 14.22 -1.38
N LEU A 132 -29.85 13.63 -1.11
CA LEU A 132 -29.67 12.55 -0.15
C LEU A 132 -29.64 13.09 1.28
N ASN A 133 -30.81 13.39 1.84
CA ASN A 133 -30.97 13.72 3.25
C ASN A 133 -31.09 12.45 4.09
N VAL A 134 -29.95 11.89 4.47
CA VAL A 134 -29.89 10.75 5.40
C VAL A 134 -29.67 11.30 6.81
N ASP A 135 -30.54 10.92 7.75
CA ASP A 135 -30.37 11.23 9.17
C ASP A 135 -29.27 10.34 9.76
N TYR A 136 -28.03 10.70 9.45
CA TYR A 136 -26.84 9.99 9.89
C TYR A 136 -25.90 10.97 10.60
N SER A 137 -25.70 10.73 11.90
CA SER A 137 -24.68 11.45 12.66
C SER A 137 -23.29 10.94 12.28
N ILE A 138 -22.46 11.84 11.75
CA ILE A 138 -21.08 11.54 11.35
C ILE A 138 -20.19 11.31 12.57
N VAL A 139 -20.46 12.03 13.66
CA VAL A 139 -19.63 11.95 14.87
C VAL A 139 -20.07 10.73 15.67
N GLN A 140 -19.38 9.61 15.42
CA GLN A 140 -19.65 8.35 16.09
C GLN A 140 -18.40 7.82 16.81
N PRO A 141 -18.55 7.12 17.95
CA PRO A 141 -17.43 6.50 18.65
C PRO A 141 -16.61 5.53 17.78
N VAL A 142 -17.24 4.90 16.78
CA VAL A 142 -16.56 3.98 15.86
C VAL A 142 -15.45 4.64 15.04
N LEU A 143 -15.51 5.97 14.83
CA LEU A 143 -14.46 6.72 14.13
C LEU A 143 -13.14 6.78 14.92
N LEU A 144 -13.17 6.50 16.23
CA LEU A 144 -11.96 6.36 17.02
C LEU A 144 -11.16 5.10 16.63
N ALA A 145 -11.80 4.05 16.10
CA ALA A 145 -11.13 2.79 15.82
C ALA A 145 -10.01 2.95 14.76
N PRO A 146 -10.22 3.57 13.58
CA PRO A 146 -9.12 3.83 12.64
C PRO A 146 -8.00 4.69 13.22
N ALA A 147 -8.34 5.72 14.00
CA ALA A 147 -7.36 6.60 14.65
C ALA A 147 -6.48 5.81 15.65
N LEU A 148 -7.10 4.95 16.48
CA LEU A 148 -6.40 4.07 17.42
C LEU A 148 -5.53 3.05 16.69
N VAL A 149 -6.04 2.42 15.62
CA VAL A 149 -5.26 1.47 14.80
C VAL A 149 -4.04 2.16 14.21
N VAL A 150 -4.15 3.39 13.68
CA VAL A 150 -2.99 4.13 13.16
C VAL A 150 -2.00 4.46 14.27
N ALA A 151 -2.45 4.95 15.43
CA ALA A 151 -1.54 5.24 16.55
C ALA A 151 -0.80 3.97 17.01
N LEU A 152 -1.52 2.86 17.17
CA LEU A 152 -0.98 1.58 17.60
C LEU A 152 0.00 1.00 16.58
N THR A 153 -0.37 0.96 15.30
CA THR A 153 0.48 0.42 14.22
C THR A 153 1.73 1.27 14.03
N THR A 154 1.63 2.59 14.20
CA THR A 154 2.77 3.50 14.18
C THR A 154 3.74 3.22 15.33
N TRP A 155 3.20 3.02 16.54
CA TRP A 155 4.01 2.67 17.72
C TRP A 155 4.70 1.31 17.55
N VAL A 156 3.95 0.28 17.16
CA VAL A 156 4.46 -1.08 16.89
C VAL A 156 5.53 -1.05 15.80
N ALA A 157 5.31 -0.27 14.74
CA ALA A 157 6.29 -0.09 13.67
C ALA A 157 7.59 0.55 14.14
N ALA A 158 7.51 1.63 14.92
CA ALA A 158 8.68 2.27 15.49
C ALA A 158 9.44 1.31 16.42
N TRP A 159 8.70 0.55 17.23
CA TRP A 159 9.27 -0.46 18.11
C TRP A 159 9.93 -1.62 17.36
N ALA A 160 9.29 -2.14 16.31
CA ALA A 160 9.85 -3.20 15.47
C ALA A 160 11.09 -2.71 14.69
N GLY A 161 11.01 -1.53 14.08
CA GLY A 161 12.12 -0.91 13.35
C GLY A 161 13.34 -0.63 14.24
N SER A 162 13.12 -0.37 15.54
CA SER A 162 14.20 -0.18 16.50
C SER A 162 15.00 -1.43 16.84
N ARG A 163 14.59 -2.65 16.44
CA ARG A 163 15.37 -3.87 16.75
C ARG A 163 16.77 -3.85 16.12
N ARG A 164 16.89 -3.39 14.87
CA ARG A 164 18.18 -3.27 14.17
C ARG A 164 19.15 -2.34 14.90
N VAL A 165 18.62 -1.37 15.64
CA VAL A 165 19.42 -0.43 16.45
C VAL A 165 20.17 -1.15 17.57
N LEU A 166 19.65 -2.27 18.05
CA LEU A 166 20.29 -3.10 19.08
C LEU A 166 21.35 -4.04 18.50
N GLU A 167 21.10 -4.56 17.29
CA GLU A 167 21.92 -5.56 16.63
C GLU A 167 23.21 -4.98 16.03
N VAL A 168 23.17 -3.75 15.49
CA VAL A 168 24.36 -3.13 14.89
C VAL A 168 25.27 -2.57 15.99
N THR A 169 26.53 -3.03 16.06
CA THR A 169 27.50 -2.47 17.02
C THR A 169 27.93 -1.07 16.59
N PRO A 170 28.26 -0.16 17.52
CA PRO A 170 28.67 1.19 17.16
C PRO A 170 29.93 1.24 16.29
N LEU A 171 30.82 0.27 16.49
CA LEU A 171 32.05 0.12 15.71
C LEU A 171 31.75 -0.36 14.27
N ALA A 172 30.80 -1.28 14.09
CA ALA A 172 30.32 -1.71 12.76
C ALA A 172 29.50 -0.63 12.04
N ALA A 173 28.84 0.28 12.76
CA ALA A 173 28.13 1.40 12.16
C ALA A 173 29.06 2.53 11.69
N LEU A 174 30.29 2.61 12.23
CA LEU A 174 31.31 3.58 11.84
C LEU A 174 32.30 3.01 10.82
N ALA A 175 32.69 1.75 10.97
CA ALA A 175 33.47 1.05 9.97
C ALA A 175 32.54 0.74 8.78
N GLY A 176 32.65 1.49 7.69
CA GLY A 176 31.83 1.36 6.47
C GLY A 176 31.89 -0.01 5.77
N SER A 177 32.53 -1.00 6.37
CA SER A 177 32.65 -2.38 5.91
C SER A 177 32.98 -3.32 7.07
N ALA A 178 32.01 -3.58 7.96
CA ALA A 178 32.13 -4.76 8.82
C ALA A 178 31.89 -6.03 7.98
N PRO A 179 32.75 -7.07 8.07
CA PRO A 179 32.53 -8.34 7.37
C PRO A 179 31.21 -8.98 7.84
N ARG A 180 30.43 -9.46 6.88
CA ARG A 180 29.11 -10.08 7.10
C ARG A 180 29.25 -11.33 7.97
N THR A 181 28.63 -11.33 9.15
CA THR A 181 28.70 -12.45 10.11
C THR A 181 27.69 -13.56 9.76
N ALA A 182 27.95 -14.79 10.20
CA ALA A 182 27.06 -15.95 9.99
C ALA A 182 25.66 -15.74 10.59
N GLU A 183 25.52 -14.93 11.65
CA GLU A 183 24.24 -14.54 12.25
C GLU A 183 23.37 -13.69 11.30
N GLU A 184 23.98 -12.80 10.49
CA GLU A 184 23.26 -12.03 9.47
C GLU A 184 22.72 -12.95 8.36
N ALA A 185 23.43 -14.02 8.02
CA ALA A 185 22.97 -15.03 7.07
C ALA A 185 21.81 -15.86 7.64
N ALA A 186 21.89 -16.30 8.90
CA ALA A 186 20.82 -17.01 9.59
C ALA A 186 19.53 -16.17 9.72
N GLY A 187 19.67 -14.87 10.01
CA GLY A 187 18.56 -13.93 10.07
C GLY A 187 17.82 -13.76 8.74
N ARG A 188 18.54 -13.77 7.60
CA ARG A 188 17.93 -13.76 6.26
C ARG A 188 17.18 -15.05 5.96
N THR A 189 17.75 -16.20 6.32
CA THR A 189 17.10 -17.51 6.12
C THR A 189 15.79 -17.57 6.91
N ARG A 190 15.80 -17.18 8.19
CA ARG A 190 14.59 -17.13 9.02
C ARG A 190 13.52 -16.24 8.39
N ARG A 191 13.86 -15.01 8.00
CA ARG A 191 12.91 -14.09 7.35
C ARG A 191 12.36 -14.68 6.05
N ARG A 192 13.20 -15.35 5.25
CA ARG A 192 12.79 -16.00 4.00
C ARG A 192 11.82 -17.15 4.28
N VAL A 193 12.13 -18.02 5.24
CA VAL A 193 11.25 -19.12 5.64
C VAL A 193 9.92 -18.57 6.14
N THR A 194 9.92 -17.56 7.02
CA THR A 194 8.68 -16.91 7.51
C THR A 194 7.86 -16.28 6.38
N ALA A 195 8.50 -15.61 5.41
CA ALA A 195 7.81 -15.02 4.27
C ALA A 195 7.16 -16.09 3.38
N VAL A 196 7.90 -17.16 3.06
CA VAL A 196 7.40 -18.26 2.23
C VAL A 196 6.30 -19.04 2.95
N SER A 197 6.44 -19.30 4.26
CA SER A 197 5.41 -20.01 5.03
C SER A 197 4.12 -19.19 5.12
N LEU A 198 4.20 -17.88 5.38
CA LEU A 198 3.03 -16.99 5.39
C LEU A 198 2.38 -16.92 4.01
N PHE A 199 3.18 -16.86 2.93
CA PHE A 199 2.66 -16.90 1.58
C PHE A 199 1.92 -18.20 1.28
N ALA A 200 2.52 -19.34 1.61
CA ALA A 200 1.94 -20.66 1.37
C ALA A 200 0.64 -20.86 2.18
N VAL A 201 0.66 -20.56 3.48
CA VAL A 201 -0.54 -20.64 4.33
C VAL A 201 -1.63 -19.70 3.83
N GLY A 202 -1.27 -18.47 3.47
CA GLY A 202 -2.22 -17.51 2.90
C GLY A 202 -2.82 -17.97 1.57
N ALA A 203 -2.01 -18.55 0.68
CA ALA A 203 -2.47 -19.09 -0.60
C ALA A 203 -3.43 -20.28 -0.40
N VAL A 204 -3.14 -21.17 0.55
CA VAL A 204 -4.04 -22.28 0.92
C VAL A 204 -5.36 -21.74 1.47
N LEU A 205 -5.32 -20.79 2.41
CA LEU A 205 -6.53 -20.16 2.94
C LEU A 205 -7.33 -19.42 1.85
N LEU A 206 -6.65 -18.75 0.92
CA LEU A 206 -7.29 -18.08 -0.21
C LEU A 206 -8.02 -19.10 -1.11
N ALA A 207 -7.36 -20.22 -1.43
CA ALA A 207 -7.96 -21.31 -2.20
C ALA A 207 -9.15 -21.93 -1.45
N LEU A 208 -9.04 -22.16 -0.14
CA LEU A 208 -10.14 -22.64 0.70
C LEU A 208 -11.31 -21.64 0.72
N GLY A 209 -11.04 -20.34 0.79
CA GLY A 209 -12.06 -19.30 0.72
C GLY A 209 -12.78 -19.25 -0.64
N ILE A 210 -12.03 -19.44 -1.74
CA ILE A 210 -12.60 -19.57 -3.09
C ILE A 210 -13.51 -20.81 -3.17
N LEU A 211 -13.04 -21.96 -2.67
CA LEU A 211 -13.81 -23.21 -2.66
C LEU A 211 -15.07 -23.09 -1.80
N ALA A 212 -14.96 -22.50 -0.61
CA ALA A 212 -16.10 -22.23 0.26
C ALA A 212 -17.09 -21.23 -0.37
N GLY A 213 -16.58 -20.31 -1.20
CA GLY A 213 -17.37 -19.32 -1.94
C GLY A 213 -18.39 -19.91 -2.90
N PHE A 214 -18.16 -21.12 -3.42
CA PHE A 214 -19.14 -21.84 -4.23
C PHE A 214 -20.36 -22.31 -3.43
N VAL A 215 -20.23 -22.42 -2.10
CA VAL A 215 -21.29 -22.93 -1.21
C VAL A 215 -21.91 -21.80 -0.40
N THR A 216 -21.11 -20.86 0.11
CA THR A 216 -21.57 -19.80 1.00
C THR A 216 -20.87 -18.46 0.71
N PRO A 217 -21.55 -17.31 0.85
CA PRO A 217 -20.93 -15.99 0.75
C PRO A 217 -19.85 -15.74 1.82
N LEU A 218 -19.87 -16.50 2.91
CA LEU A 218 -18.88 -16.42 3.99
C LEU A 218 -17.49 -16.90 3.57
N GLY A 219 -17.37 -17.56 2.40
CA GLY A 219 -16.06 -17.92 1.82
C GLY A 219 -15.12 -16.72 1.67
N VAL A 220 -15.67 -15.53 1.43
CA VAL A 220 -14.90 -14.27 1.35
C VAL A 220 -14.16 -13.92 2.65
N VAL A 221 -14.66 -14.33 3.82
CA VAL A 221 -14.01 -14.06 5.11
C VAL A 221 -12.75 -14.89 5.25
N VAL A 222 -12.80 -16.17 4.84
CA VAL A 222 -11.62 -17.05 4.80
C VAL A 222 -10.63 -16.55 3.75
N ALA A 223 -11.12 -16.17 2.58
CA ALA A 223 -10.31 -15.59 1.51
C ALA A 223 -9.63 -14.29 1.96
N PHE A 224 -10.31 -13.45 2.75
CA PHE A 224 -9.75 -12.21 3.30
C PHE A 224 -8.53 -12.49 4.19
N PHE A 225 -8.63 -13.41 5.16
CA PHE A 225 -7.47 -13.77 6.00
C PHE A 225 -6.37 -14.45 5.19
N GLY A 226 -6.73 -15.25 4.19
CA GLY A 226 -5.79 -15.83 3.23
C GLY A 226 -5.02 -14.77 2.46
N GLY A 227 -5.72 -13.77 1.92
CA GLY A 227 -5.16 -12.62 1.22
C GLY A 227 -4.26 -11.76 2.12
N LEU A 228 -4.67 -11.53 3.38
CA LEU A 228 -3.86 -10.81 4.36
C LEU A 228 -2.55 -11.54 4.66
N ALA A 229 -2.62 -12.85 4.91
CA ALA A 229 -1.45 -13.69 5.19
C ALA A 229 -0.53 -13.80 3.96
N SER A 230 -1.09 -14.04 2.76
CA SER A 230 -0.31 -14.17 1.53
C SER A 230 0.37 -12.85 1.16
N PHE A 231 -0.35 -11.73 1.27
CA PHE A 231 0.20 -10.42 1.01
C PHE A 231 1.24 -10.02 2.06
N THR A 232 1.04 -10.36 3.33
CA THR A 232 2.05 -10.16 4.39
C THR A 232 3.32 -10.94 4.04
N GLY A 233 3.19 -12.23 3.67
CA GLY A 233 4.31 -13.07 3.23
C GLY A 233 5.06 -12.46 2.05
N LEU A 234 4.32 -11.96 1.05
CA LEU A 234 4.88 -11.29 -0.12
C LEU A 234 5.61 -9.99 0.25
N SER A 235 5.04 -9.16 1.11
CA SER A 235 5.64 -7.89 1.54
C SER A 235 6.92 -8.11 2.36
N LEU A 236 6.91 -9.09 3.29
CA LEU A 236 8.09 -9.49 4.06
C LEU A 236 9.16 -10.11 3.15
N GLY A 237 8.72 -10.87 2.14
CA GLY A 237 9.53 -11.52 1.12
C GLY A 237 9.83 -10.67 -0.11
N ALA A 238 9.56 -9.36 -0.10
CA ALA A 238 9.70 -8.52 -1.29
C ALA A 238 11.13 -8.56 -1.88
N ALA A 239 12.14 -8.71 -1.03
CA ALA A 239 13.55 -8.85 -1.43
C ALA A 239 13.87 -10.17 -2.17
N LEU A 240 12.98 -11.16 -2.11
CA LEU A 240 13.06 -12.39 -2.88
C LEU A 240 12.39 -12.23 -4.26
N VAL A 241 11.22 -11.56 -4.28
CA VAL A 241 10.35 -11.50 -5.46
C VAL A 241 10.70 -10.35 -6.41
N MET A 242 11.12 -9.20 -5.88
CA MET A 242 11.33 -8.02 -6.71
C MET A 242 12.58 -8.08 -7.61
N PRO A 243 13.74 -8.61 -7.19
CA PRO A 243 14.93 -8.66 -8.06
C PRO A 243 14.72 -9.35 -9.42
N PRO A 244 14.07 -10.54 -9.53
CA PRO A 244 13.79 -11.13 -10.84
C PRO A 244 12.83 -10.28 -11.67
N LEU A 245 11.82 -9.67 -11.06
CA LEU A 245 10.88 -8.77 -11.76
C LEU A 245 11.58 -7.51 -12.28
N LEU A 246 12.48 -6.93 -11.49
CA LEU A 246 13.33 -5.80 -11.89
C LEU A 246 14.27 -6.21 -13.03
N ARG A 247 14.84 -7.42 -13.02
CA ARG A 247 15.67 -7.92 -14.13
C ARG A 247 14.87 -8.04 -15.43
N LEU A 248 13.65 -8.57 -15.37
CA LEU A 248 12.78 -8.75 -16.54
C LEU A 248 12.42 -7.41 -17.17
N THR A 249 11.91 -6.49 -16.35
CA THR A 249 11.51 -5.15 -16.80
C THR A 249 12.71 -4.28 -17.19
N GLY A 250 13.88 -4.48 -16.57
CA GLY A 250 15.11 -3.75 -16.89
C GLY A 250 15.59 -3.98 -18.32
N ARG A 251 15.23 -5.11 -18.94
CA ARG A 251 15.54 -5.39 -20.36
C ARG A 251 14.74 -4.54 -21.33
N LEU A 252 13.59 -4.01 -20.90
CA LEU A 252 12.74 -3.12 -21.70
C LEU A 252 13.29 -1.70 -21.75
N PHE A 253 14.18 -1.34 -20.81
CA PHE A 253 14.85 -0.06 -20.82
C PHE A 253 15.99 -0.08 -21.85
N GLY A 254 16.04 0.96 -22.69
CA GLY A 254 16.96 1.04 -23.81
C GLY A 254 18.45 0.97 -23.44
N ARG A 255 19.32 0.91 -24.45
CA ARG A 255 20.76 0.69 -24.29
C ARG A 255 21.59 1.88 -23.82
N SER A 256 20.96 3.02 -23.50
CA SER A 256 21.69 4.21 -23.06
C SER A 256 22.48 3.95 -21.78
N ALA A 257 23.63 4.62 -21.62
CA ALA A 257 24.47 4.47 -20.42
C ALA A 257 23.69 4.78 -19.13
N SER A 258 22.89 5.86 -19.10
CA SER A 258 22.06 6.22 -17.94
C SER A 258 21.02 5.15 -17.61
N ALA A 259 20.41 4.51 -18.62
CA ALA A 259 19.41 3.46 -18.41
C ALA A 259 20.03 2.15 -17.91
N ARG A 260 21.18 1.73 -18.47
CA ARG A 260 21.92 0.55 -17.98
C ARG A 260 22.41 0.76 -16.54
N LEU A 261 22.99 1.92 -16.26
CA LEU A 261 23.43 2.29 -14.91
C LEU A 261 22.25 2.30 -13.92
N ALA A 262 21.09 2.82 -14.31
CA ALA A 262 19.89 2.81 -13.48
C ALA A 262 19.41 1.38 -13.17
N ALA A 263 19.33 0.51 -14.18
CA ALA A 263 18.89 -0.87 -14.02
C ALA A 263 19.87 -1.70 -13.18
N GLU A 264 21.17 -1.53 -13.38
CA GLU A 264 22.20 -2.18 -12.56
C GLU A 264 22.17 -1.69 -11.11
N ASN A 265 21.98 -0.39 -10.90
CA ASN A 265 21.88 0.18 -9.56
C ASN A 265 20.67 -0.36 -8.78
N ALA A 266 19.52 -0.53 -9.44
CA ALA A 266 18.34 -1.14 -8.84
C ALA A 266 18.61 -2.58 -8.37
N LEU A 267 19.49 -3.31 -9.04
CA LEU A 267 19.86 -4.70 -8.71
C LEU A 267 21.03 -4.82 -7.74
N ARG A 268 21.88 -3.79 -7.62
CA ARG A 268 23.02 -3.76 -6.69
C ARG A 268 22.59 -3.78 -5.23
N TYR A 269 21.48 -3.10 -4.91
CA TYR A 269 20.94 -2.99 -3.55
C TYR A 269 19.47 -3.47 -3.47
N PRO A 270 19.23 -4.78 -3.61
CA PRO A 270 17.88 -5.34 -3.81
C PRO A 270 16.94 -5.06 -2.63
N GLU A 271 17.42 -5.05 -1.39
CA GLU A 271 16.58 -4.76 -0.21
C GLU A 271 16.04 -3.32 -0.19
N ARG A 272 16.79 -2.38 -0.76
CA ARG A 272 16.37 -0.97 -0.84
C ARG A 272 15.37 -0.80 -1.98
N SER A 273 15.69 -1.31 -3.16
CA SER A 273 14.80 -1.27 -4.33
C SER A 273 13.47 -1.99 -4.07
N SER A 274 13.51 -3.13 -3.37
CA SER A 274 12.29 -3.87 -3.00
C SER A 274 11.40 -3.11 -2.03
N ARG A 275 11.99 -2.36 -1.07
CA ARG A 275 11.22 -1.50 -0.15
C ARG A 275 10.55 -0.33 -0.86
N MET A 276 11.20 0.22 -1.90
CA MET A 276 10.61 1.24 -2.77
C MET A 276 9.45 0.66 -3.58
N ALA A 277 9.68 -0.47 -4.23
CA ALA A 277 8.69 -1.11 -5.08
C ALA A 277 7.45 -1.56 -4.31
N ILE A 278 7.62 -2.21 -3.15
CA ILE A 278 6.49 -2.79 -2.41
C ILE A 278 5.46 -1.75 -1.95
N GLY A 279 5.90 -0.51 -1.67
CA GLY A 279 5.03 0.62 -1.37
C GLY A 279 4.05 0.92 -2.50
N VAL A 280 4.56 1.00 -3.72
CA VAL A 280 3.78 1.25 -4.93
C VAL A 280 2.92 0.03 -5.28
N VAL A 281 3.48 -1.18 -5.20
CA VAL A 281 2.74 -2.44 -5.41
C VAL A 281 1.51 -2.50 -4.51
N MET A 282 1.63 -2.15 -3.23
CA MET A 282 0.50 -2.12 -2.28
C MET A 282 -0.64 -1.21 -2.73
N GLY A 283 -0.33 0.04 -3.09
CA GLY A 283 -1.34 1.00 -3.54
C GLY A 283 -2.02 0.54 -4.82
N VAL A 284 -1.24 0.12 -5.83
CA VAL A 284 -1.76 -0.37 -7.11
C VAL A 284 -2.61 -1.64 -6.91
N THR A 285 -2.15 -2.58 -6.07
CA THR A 285 -2.88 -3.82 -5.78
C THR A 285 -4.23 -3.52 -5.17
N LEU A 286 -4.31 -2.62 -4.18
CA LEU A 286 -5.56 -2.30 -3.48
C LEU A 286 -6.58 -1.64 -4.43
N VAL A 287 -6.15 -0.65 -5.21
CA VAL A 287 -7.04 0.03 -6.17
C VAL A 287 -7.55 -0.94 -7.24
N THR A 288 -6.65 -1.75 -7.78
CA THR A 288 -7.01 -2.73 -8.83
C THR A 288 -7.89 -3.85 -8.27
N MET A 289 -7.61 -4.33 -7.06
CA MET A 289 -8.42 -5.33 -6.37
C MET A 289 -9.86 -4.85 -6.21
N PHE A 290 -10.04 -3.62 -5.73
CA PHE A 290 -11.37 -3.03 -5.59
C PHE A 290 -12.07 -2.83 -6.95
N ALA A 291 -11.34 -2.38 -7.96
CA ALA A 291 -11.88 -2.18 -9.31
C ALA A 291 -12.38 -3.48 -9.93
N VAL A 292 -11.57 -4.54 -9.86
CA VAL A 292 -11.92 -5.86 -10.40
C VAL A 292 -13.09 -6.47 -9.62
N ALA A 293 -13.09 -6.37 -8.29
CA ALA A 293 -14.21 -6.84 -7.49
C ALA A 293 -15.52 -6.11 -7.83
N SER A 294 -15.48 -4.79 -7.98
CA SER A 294 -16.66 -3.98 -8.32
C SER A 294 -17.18 -4.31 -9.73
N GLU A 295 -16.29 -4.46 -10.71
CA GLU A 295 -16.67 -4.83 -12.07
C GLU A 295 -17.26 -6.25 -12.13
N SER A 296 -16.68 -7.19 -11.38
CA SER A 296 -17.24 -8.54 -11.24
C SER A 296 -18.63 -8.56 -10.59
N VAL A 297 -18.89 -7.70 -9.59
CA VAL A 297 -20.25 -7.55 -9.01
C VAL A 297 -21.25 -7.13 -10.09
N LYS A 298 -20.92 -6.11 -10.90
CA LYS A 298 -21.79 -5.67 -12.00
C LYS A 298 -22.03 -6.78 -13.02
N GLY A 299 -20.99 -7.52 -13.39
CA GLY A 299 -21.10 -8.64 -14.33
C GLY A 299 -22.02 -9.76 -13.83
N VAL A 300 -21.92 -10.13 -12.55
CA VAL A 300 -22.80 -11.15 -11.95
C VAL A 300 -24.24 -10.65 -11.87
N MET A 301 -24.46 -9.37 -11.50
CA MET A 301 -25.79 -8.78 -11.47
C MET A 301 -26.44 -8.72 -12.86
N ALA A 302 -25.69 -8.32 -13.88
CA ALA A 302 -26.16 -8.31 -15.27
C ALA A 302 -26.55 -9.72 -15.73
N ALA A 303 -25.72 -10.73 -15.43
CA ALA A 303 -26.03 -12.12 -15.73
C ALA A 303 -27.31 -12.60 -15.03
N SER A 304 -27.51 -12.23 -13.76
CA SER A 304 -28.73 -12.60 -13.01
C SER A 304 -30.01 -11.96 -13.57
N GLY A 305 -29.90 -10.78 -14.18
CA GLY A 305 -31.02 -10.02 -14.76
C GLY A 305 -31.37 -10.36 -16.22
N GLY A 306 -30.78 -11.43 -16.79
CA GLY A 306 -31.02 -11.80 -18.20
C GLY A 306 -30.13 -11.08 -19.21
N GLY A 307 -29.02 -10.48 -18.76
CA GLY A 307 -28.02 -9.81 -19.61
C GLY A 307 -27.96 -8.30 -19.43
N GLU A 308 -29.00 -7.68 -18.86
CA GLU A 308 -29.06 -6.24 -18.61
C GLU A 308 -29.39 -5.95 -17.14
N VAL A 309 -28.66 -5.00 -16.56
CA VAL A 309 -29.00 -4.39 -15.26
C VAL A 309 -29.97 -3.25 -15.53
N SER A 310 -31.05 -3.14 -14.76
CA SER A 310 -31.97 -1.99 -14.89
C SER A 310 -31.19 -0.67 -14.80
N GLY A 311 -31.53 0.30 -15.65
CA GLY A 311 -30.75 1.54 -15.76
C GLY A 311 -30.60 2.31 -14.45
N GLU A 312 -31.57 2.19 -13.54
CA GLU A 312 -31.52 2.74 -12.20
C GLU A 312 -30.51 2.01 -11.31
N MET A 313 -30.58 0.67 -11.24
CA MET A 313 -29.63 -0.16 -10.49
C MET A 313 -28.19 0.00 -11.01
N ALA A 314 -28.00 0.12 -12.33
CA ALA A 314 -26.71 0.37 -12.94
C ALA A 314 -26.10 1.70 -12.47
N ARG A 315 -26.89 2.79 -12.46
CA ARG A 315 -26.47 4.11 -11.94
C ARG A 315 -26.11 4.06 -10.45
N LEU A 316 -26.87 3.31 -9.64
CA LEU A 316 -26.57 3.12 -8.23
C LEU A 316 -25.23 2.39 -8.02
N LEU A 317 -25.01 1.28 -8.73
CA LEU A 317 -23.77 0.53 -8.68
C LEU A 317 -22.57 1.35 -9.17
N ASP A 318 -22.75 2.14 -10.22
CA ASP A 318 -21.72 3.04 -10.75
C ASP A 318 -21.34 4.13 -9.75
N THR A 319 -22.34 4.77 -9.14
CA THR A 319 -22.12 5.83 -8.13
C THR A 319 -21.43 5.27 -6.89
N PHE A 320 -21.91 4.13 -6.38
CA PHE A 320 -21.28 3.43 -5.25
C PHE A 320 -19.81 3.06 -5.56
N SER A 321 -19.58 2.44 -6.73
CA SER A 321 -18.24 2.06 -7.18
C SER A 321 -17.34 3.27 -7.31
N ALA A 322 -17.83 4.39 -7.86
CA ALA A 322 -17.07 5.62 -8.02
C ALA A 322 -16.66 6.24 -6.68
N VAL A 323 -17.58 6.31 -5.71
CA VAL A 323 -17.29 6.81 -4.35
C VAL A 323 -16.23 5.93 -3.67
N MET A 324 -16.44 4.62 -3.66
CA MET A 324 -15.48 3.70 -3.05
C MET A 324 -14.12 3.71 -3.78
N MET A 325 -14.10 3.84 -5.10
CA MET A 325 -12.88 3.98 -5.89
C MET A 325 -12.11 5.25 -5.52
N ALA A 326 -12.81 6.37 -5.36
CA ALA A 326 -12.21 7.62 -4.93
C ALA A 326 -11.56 7.49 -3.54
N LEU A 327 -12.27 6.81 -2.61
CA LEU A 327 -11.73 6.52 -1.28
C LEU A 327 -10.50 5.62 -1.35
N VAL A 328 -10.59 4.47 -2.03
CA VAL A 328 -9.47 3.55 -2.20
C VAL A 328 -8.30 4.23 -2.91
N GLY A 329 -8.56 5.18 -3.81
CA GLY A 329 -7.55 6.03 -4.45
C GLY A 329 -6.68 6.83 -3.48
N VAL A 330 -7.18 7.17 -2.28
CA VAL A 330 -6.37 7.80 -1.22
C VAL A 330 -5.20 6.90 -0.78
N SER A 331 -5.36 5.58 -0.84
CA SER A 331 -4.26 4.65 -0.57
C SER A 331 -3.11 4.76 -1.58
N ALA A 332 -3.41 5.11 -2.83
CA ALA A 332 -2.38 5.39 -3.84
C ALA A 332 -1.60 6.66 -3.51
N VAL A 333 -2.26 7.67 -2.92
CA VAL A 333 -1.58 8.88 -2.40
C VAL A 333 -0.65 8.53 -1.23
N ILE A 334 -1.08 7.64 -0.32
CA ILE A 334 -0.23 7.15 0.77
C ILE A 334 1.02 6.43 0.21
N ALA A 335 0.84 5.57 -0.79
CA ALA A 335 1.94 4.90 -1.49
C ALA A 335 2.88 5.90 -2.18
N ALA A 336 2.34 6.96 -2.78
CA ALA A 336 3.10 8.05 -3.40
C ALA A 336 4.05 8.75 -2.44
N VAL A 337 3.51 9.18 -1.29
CA VAL A 337 4.28 9.88 -0.25
C VAL A 337 5.41 8.96 0.26
N GLY A 338 5.11 7.67 0.41
CA GLY A 338 6.11 6.65 0.72
C GLY A 338 7.22 6.57 -0.32
N LEU A 339 6.87 6.53 -1.62
CA LEU A 339 7.82 6.50 -2.72
C LEU A 339 8.73 7.73 -2.74
N VAL A 340 8.16 8.94 -2.61
CA VAL A 340 8.92 10.20 -2.55
C VAL A 340 9.96 10.16 -1.43
N ASN A 341 9.51 9.78 -0.23
CA ASN A 341 10.36 9.70 0.95
C ASN A 341 11.50 8.69 0.76
N LEU A 342 11.19 7.53 0.18
CA LEU A 342 12.19 6.48 -0.06
C LEU A 342 13.21 6.87 -1.14
N LEU A 343 12.77 7.47 -2.25
CA LEU A 343 13.66 7.95 -3.31
C LEU A 343 14.57 9.07 -2.80
N THR A 344 14.02 9.98 -1.98
CA THR A 344 14.76 11.10 -1.39
C THR A 344 15.86 10.62 -0.46
N ILE A 345 15.51 9.79 0.54
CA ILE A 345 16.49 9.16 1.44
C ILE A 345 17.51 8.37 0.61
N GLY A 346 17.04 7.69 -0.41
CA GLY A 346 17.88 6.90 -1.29
C GLY A 346 18.94 7.71 -2.03
N VAL A 347 18.59 8.87 -2.58
CA VAL A 347 19.55 9.78 -3.24
C VAL A 347 20.54 10.34 -2.22
N VAL A 348 20.06 10.75 -1.05
CA VAL A 348 20.92 11.29 0.02
C VAL A 348 21.95 10.25 0.50
N GLN A 349 21.58 8.98 0.58
CA GLN A 349 22.49 7.91 1.01
C GLN A 349 23.60 7.55 0.00
N ARG A 350 23.50 8.03 -1.25
CA ARG A 350 24.47 7.73 -2.33
C ARG A 350 25.11 9.00 -2.92
N THR A 351 25.12 10.09 -2.14
CA THR A 351 25.74 11.36 -2.54
C THR A 351 27.19 11.17 -2.98
N ARG A 352 27.98 10.40 -2.22
CA ARG A 352 29.38 10.08 -2.55
C ARG A 352 29.53 9.30 -3.85
N GLU A 353 28.65 8.32 -4.12
CA GLU A 353 28.66 7.56 -5.38
C GLU A 353 28.34 8.49 -6.57
N LEU A 354 27.35 9.37 -6.43
CA LEU A 354 26.99 10.36 -7.45
C LEU A 354 28.10 11.41 -7.66
N GLY A 355 28.77 11.84 -6.58
CA GLY A 355 29.91 12.75 -6.64
C GLY A 355 31.10 12.15 -7.39
N LEU A 356 31.40 10.86 -7.15
CA LEU A 356 32.44 10.13 -7.87
C LEU A 356 32.10 10.01 -9.36
N LEU A 357 30.85 9.70 -9.71
CA LEU A 357 30.42 9.69 -11.11
C LEU A 357 30.59 11.05 -11.79
N ARG A 358 30.31 12.17 -11.09
CA ARG A 358 30.58 13.52 -11.61
C ARG A 358 32.07 13.78 -11.79
N ALA A 359 32.91 13.35 -10.85
CA ALA A 359 34.35 13.47 -10.94
C ALA A 359 34.92 12.67 -12.14
N LEU A 360 34.30 11.54 -12.48
CA LEU A 360 34.60 10.74 -13.66
C LEU A 360 34.02 11.33 -14.98
N GLY A 361 33.38 12.50 -14.94
CA GLY A 361 32.92 13.22 -16.13
C GLY A 361 31.43 13.09 -16.45
N LEU A 362 30.59 12.44 -15.61
CA LEU A 362 29.14 12.45 -15.84
C LEU A 362 28.57 13.86 -15.65
N THR A 363 27.83 14.32 -16.66
CA THR A 363 27.12 15.59 -16.60
C THR A 363 25.93 15.53 -15.63
N GLY A 364 25.52 16.68 -15.09
CA GLY A 364 24.33 16.77 -14.24
C GLY A 364 23.05 16.30 -14.95
N ARG A 365 22.98 16.44 -16.29
CA ARG A 365 21.88 15.90 -17.11
C ARG A 365 21.88 14.37 -17.09
N GLN A 366 23.04 13.72 -17.26
CA GLN A 366 23.15 12.26 -17.21
C GLN A 366 22.80 11.69 -15.84
N ILE A 367 23.13 12.39 -14.75
CA ILE A 367 22.73 12.01 -13.39
C ILE A 367 21.22 12.15 -13.20
N ARG A 368 20.64 13.27 -13.64
CA ARG A 368 19.19 13.45 -13.63
C ARG A 368 18.48 12.34 -14.40
N SER A 369 18.93 12.03 -15.61
CA SER A 369 18.36 10.95 -16.41
C SER A 369 18.51 9.59 -15.73
N MET A 370 19.65 9.32 -15.09
CA MET A 370 19.86 8.07 -14.34
C MET A 370 18.87 7.94 -13.18
N VAL A 371 18.66 8.99 -12.38
CA VAL A 371 17.70 8.97 -11.26
C VAL A 371 16.26 8.80 -11.78
N LEU A 372 15.91 9.46 -12.89
CA LEU A 372 14.60 9.30 -13.53
C LEU A 372 14.38 7.89 -14.05
N PHE A 373 15.37 7.29 -14.73
CA PHE A 373 15.27 5.91 -15.20
C PHE A 373 15.16 4.91 -14.05
N GLU A 374 15.84 5.14 -12.94
CA GLU A 374 15.72 4.28 -11.76
C GLU A 374 14.31 4.35 -11.16
N ALA A 375 13.76 5.56 -10.99
CA ALA A 375 12.40 5.73 -10.49
C ALA A 375 11.36 5.13 -11.46
N ALA A 376 11.53 5.34 -12.77
CA ALA A 376 10.66 4.78 -13.79
C ALA A 376 10.73 3.23 -13.81
N HIS A 377 11.92 2.67 -13.70
CA HIS A 377 12.13 1.22 -13.68
C HIS A 377 11.42 0.58 -12.50
N ILE A 378 11.67 1.06 -11.29
CA ILE A 378 11.01 0.57 -10.07
C ILE A 378 9.49 0.68 -10.19
N THR A 379 9.00 1.80 -10.70
CA THR A 379 7.57 2.07 -10.84
C THR A 379 6.91 1.14 -11.83
N ILE A 380 7.48 0.98 -13.03
CA ILE A 380 6.92 0.11 -14.07
C ILE A 380 6.83 -1.33 -13.55
N THR A 381 7.89 -1.83 -12.91
CA THR A 381 7.86 -3.16 -12.27
C THR A 381 6.75 -3.26 -11.22
N SER A 382 6.60 -2.21 -10.40
CA SER A 382 5.61 -2.17 -9.32
C SER A 382 4.18 -2.10 -9.84
N VAL A 383 3.93 -1.34 -10.90
CA VAL A 383 2.62 -1.22 -11.54
C VAL A 383 2.24 -2.54 -12.19
N VAL A 384 3.13 -3.13 -13.01
CA VAL A 384 2.85 -4.43 -13.65
C VAL A 384 2.56 -5.49 -12.59
N PHE A 385 3.41 -5.60 -11.57
CA PHE A 385 3.22 -6.61 -10.52
C PHE A 385 2.00 -6.33 -9.64
N GLY A 386 1.75 -5.06 -9.30
CA GLY A 386 0.58 -4.65 -8.54
C GLY A 386 -0.74 -4.86 -9.28
N LEU A 387 -0.77 -4.63 -10.60
CA LEU A 387 -1.93 -4.94 -11.44
C LEU A 387 -2.21 -6.44 -11.46
N LEU A 388 -1.17 -7.27 -11.64
CA LEU A 388 -1.32 -8.74 -11.62
C LEU A 388 -1.86 -9.24 -10.27
N LEU A 389 -1.30 -8.76 -9.15
CA LEU A 389 -1.79 -9.12 -7.82
C LEU A 389 -3.20 -8.59 -7.57
N GLY A 390 -3.48 -7.36 -7.99
CA GLY A 390 -4.78 -6.74 -7.81
C GLY A 390 -5.88 -7.47 -8.58
N ILE A 391 -5.61 -7.89 -9.81
CA ILE A 391 -6.52 -8.75 -10.58
C ILE A 391 -6.71 -10.09 -9.89
N ALA A 392 -5.62 -10.75 -9.44
CA ALA A 392 -5.71 -12.04 -8.78
C ALA A 392 -6.50 -11.97 -7.45
N TYR A 393 -6.21 -11.00 -6.58
CA TYR A 393 -6.92 -10.83 -5.31
C TYR A 393 -8.35 -10.30 -5.51
N GLY A 394 -8.57 -9.41 -6.48
CA GLY A 394 -9.89 -8.89 -6.81
C GLY A 394 -10.81 -9.99 -7.34
N TRP A 395 -10.30 -10.83 -8.23
CA TRP A 395 -11.01 -12.02 -8.70
C TRP A 395 -11.26 -13.02 -7.57
N ALA A 396 -10.26 -13.32 -6.74
CA ALA A 396 -10.44 -14.22 -5.59
C ALA A 396 -11.51 -13.71 -4.61
N ALA A 397 -11.54 -12.40 -4.35
CA ALA A 397 -12.58 -11.77 -3.52
C ALA A 397 -13.96 -11.87 -4.17
N ALA A 398 -14.07 -11.57 -5.47
CA ALA A 398 -15.33 -11.69 -6.20
C ALA A 398 -15.84 -13.15 -6.24
N GLN A 399 -14.97 -14.10 -6.55
CA GLN A 399 -15.32 -15.52 -6.61
C GLN A 399 -15.71 -16.08 -5.24
N SER A 400 -14.99 -15.71 -4.17
CA SER A 400 -15.28 -16.20 -2.82
C SER A 400 -16.56 -15.61 -2.22
N LEU A 401 -17.03 -14.46 -2.73
CA LEU A 401 -18.28 -13.84 -2.31
C LEU A 401 -19.47 -14.25 -3.18
N LEU A 402 -19.30 -14.22 -4.50
CA LEU A 402 -20.37 -14.35 -5.48
C LEU A 402 -20.47 -15.74 -6.11
N GLY A 403 -19.55 -16.67 -5.82
CA GLY A 403 -19.55 -18.01 -6.40
C GLY A 403 -20.79 -18.85 -6.05
N SER A 404 -21.45 -18.55 -4.93
CA SER A 404 -22.68 -19.20 -4.47
C SER A 404 -23.95 -18.60 -5.09
N VAL A 405 -23.83 -17.43 -5.73
CA VAL A 405 -24.94 -16.78 -6.44
C VAL A 405 -25.22 -17.55 -7.73
N ARG A 406 -26.46 -18.02 -7.89
CA ARG A 406 -26.89 -18.79 -9.05
C ARG A 406 -27.29 -17.85 -10.18
N VAL A 407 -26.72 -18.04 -11.37
CA VAL A 407 -26.98 -17.23 -12.57
C VAL A 407 -27.43 -18.12 -13.74
N PRO A 408 -28.28 -17.61 -14.66
CA PRO A 408 -28.67 -18.35 -15.87
C PRO A 408 -27.45 -18.61 -16.79
N PRO A 409 -27.46 -19.67 -17.63
CA PRO A 409 -28.56 -20.62 -17.90
C PRO A 409 -28.61 -21.84 -16.96
N LEU A 410 -27.53 -22.13 -16.23
CA LEU A 410 -27.47 -23.23 -15.26
C LEU A 410 -27.81 -22.72 -13.85
N TRP A 411 -29.10 -22.53 -13.58
CA TRP A 411 -29.65 -22.22 -12.24
C TRP A 411 -29.38 -23.29 -11.16
N LEU A 412 -28.65 -24.34 -11.50
CA LEU A 412 -28.38 -25.53 -10.70
C LEU A 412 -26.89 -25.68 -10.32
N ALA A 413 -25.97 -24.94 -10.95
CA ALA A 413 -24.54 -25.05 -10.70
C ALA A 413 -23.99 -23.80 -9.98
N PRO A 414 -22.96 -23.94 -9.13
CA PRO A 414 -22.20 -22.81 -8.61
C PRO A 414 -21.61 -21.97 -9.73
N ASN A 415 -21.62 -20.65 -9.57
CA ASN A 415 -21.15 -19.73 -10.60
C ASN A 415 -19.62 -19.61 -10.59
N PHE A 416 -19.02 -19.67 -11.78
CA PHE A 416 -17.64 -19.27 -11.98
C PHE A 416 -17.61 -17.81 -12.45
N VAL A 417 -17.28 -16.91 -11.53
CA VAL A 417 -17.20 -15.48 -11.78
C VAL A 417 -15.98 -15.19 -12.65
N LEU A 418 -16.21 -14.71 -13.87
CA LEU A 418 -15.13 -14.24 -14.72
C LEU A 418 -14.50 -12.97 -14.13
N PRO A 419 -13.16 -12.79 -14.21
CA PRO A 419 -12.53 -11.55 -13.80
C PRO A 419 -13.06 -10.40 -14.65
N GLY A 420 -13.82 -9.49 -14.05
CA GLY A 420 -14.20 -8.23 -14.70
C GLY A 420 -12.98 -7.34 -14.73
N ILE A 421 -12.31 -7.22 -15.89
CA ILE A 421 -11.11 -6.38 -16.03
C ILE A 421 -11.55 -4.97 -16.44
N PRO A 422 -11.49 -3.96 -15.54
CA PRO A 422 -11.90 -2.60 -15.85
C PRO A 422 -10.77 -1.88 -16.60
N TRP A 423 -10.71 -2.05 -17.92
CA TRP A 423 -9.64 -1.50 -18.77
C TRP A 423 -9.43 0.00 -18.59
N LEU A 424 -10.51 0.77 -18.41
CA LEU A 424 -10.45 2.21 -18.18
C LEU A 424 -9.77 2.55 -16.85
N THR A 425 -10.09 1.81 -15.78
CA THR A 425 -9.45 1.99 -14.47
C THR A 425 -7.99 1.54 -14.53
N VAL A 426 -7.68 0.44 -15.21
CA VAL A 426 -6.29 -0.01 -15.41
C VAL A 426 -5.47 1.06 -16.12
N ALA A 427 -5.99 1.62 -17.22
CA ALA A 427 -5.34 2.72 -17.92
C ALA A 427 -5.16 3.95 -17.02
N GLY A 428 -6.20 4.31 -16.25
CA GLY A 428 -6.16 5.39 -15.26
C GLY A 428 -5.07 5.19 -14.20
N ILE A 429 -4.93 3.98 -13.65
CA ILE A 429 -3.89 3.63 -12.67
C ILE A 429 -2.50 3.77 -13.29
N VAL A 430 -2.31 3.29 -14.52
CA VAL A 430 -1.01 3.38 -15.22
C VAL A 430 -0.62 4.84 -15.43
N VAL A 431 -1.54 5.67 -15.94
CA VAL A 431 -1.31 7.10 -16.17
C VAL A 431 -1.06 7.83 -14.85
N ALA A 432 -1.93 7.63 -13.85
CA ALA A 432 -1.80 8.26 -12.55
C ALA A 432 -0.46 7.91 -11.88
N THR A 433 -0.05 6.64 -11.92
CA THR A 433 1.21 6.21 -11.32
C THR A 433 2.43 6.75 -12.09
N ALA A 434 2.34 6.87 -13.42
CA ALA A 434 3.39 7.50 -14.22
C ALA A 434 3.55 8.99 -13.87
N VAL A 435 2.44 9.74 -13.82
CA VAL A 435 2.43 11.16 -13.41
C VAL A 435 3.00 11.32 -12.01
N LEU A 436 2.51 10.50 -11.08
CA LEU A 436 2.97 10.50 -9.70
C LEU A 436 4.46 10.25 -9.57
N THR A 437 5.01 9.33 -10.37
CA THR A 437 6.44 9.01 -10.37
C THR A 437 7.28 10.16 -10.88
N LEU A 438 6.83 10.84 -11.94
CA LEU A 438 7.50 12.03 -12.46
C LEU A 438 7.52 13.14 -11.42
N VAL A 439 6.40 13.41 -10.76
CA VAL A 439 6.29 14.39 -9.67
C VAL A 439 7.18 13.98 -8.49
N ALA A 440 7.12 12.72 -8.09
CA ALA A 440 7.90 12.20 -6.97
C ALA A 440 9.41 12.25 -7.20
N ALA A 441 9.84 12.11 -8.45
CA ALA A 441 11.24 12.18 -8.82
C ALA A 441 11.80 13.62 -8.82
N VAL A 442 10.98 14.66 -8.77
CA VAL A 442 11.44 16.07 -8.84
C VAL A 442 12.39 16.41 -7.69
N VAL A 443 11.97 16.13 -6.45
CA VAL A 443 12.76 16.41 -5.23
C VAL A 443 14.10 15.66 -5.22
N PRO A 444 14.15 14.32 -5.34
CA PRO A 444 15.41 13.58 -5.33
C PRO A 444 16.32 13.95 -6.49
N THR A 445 15.76 14.23 -7.68
CA THR A 445 16.56 14.67 -8.84
C THR A 445 17.24 16.00 -8.60
N ARG A 446 16.54 16.98 -7.99
CA ARG A 446 17.12 18.28 -7.63
C ARG A 446 18.23 18.15 -6.60
N LEU A 447 18.07 17.25 -5.62
CA LEU A 447 19.10 16.99 -4.62
C LEU A 447 20.33 16.33 -5.25
N ALA A 448 20.14 15.36 -6.15
CA ALA A 448 21.23 14.64 -6.82
C ALA A 448 22.17 15.57 -7.62
N THR A 449 21.67 16.67 -8.17
CA THR A 449 22.46 17.59 -9.00
C THR A 449 23.08 18.75 -8.23
N ARG A 450 22.56 19.07 -7.04
CA ARG A 450 23.01 20.21 -6.23
C ARG A 450 24.28 19.96 -5.42
N VAL A 451 24.56 18.71 -5.05
CA VAL A 451 25.78 18.40 -4.29
C VAL A 451 27.00 18.54 -5.19
N SER A 452 27.95 19.37 -4.80
CA SER A 452 29.19 19.54 -5.55
C SER A 452 30.07 18.29 -5.43
N PRO A 453 30.87 17.94 -6.46
CA PRO A 453 31.76 16.78 -6.38
C PRO A 453 32.77 16.88 -5.23
N VAL A 454 33.21 18.10 -4.91
CA VAL A 454 34.17 18.37 -3.83
C VAL A 454 33.53 18.12 -2.46
N GLU A 455 32.33 18.66 -2.21
CA GLU A 455 31.59 18.38 -0.97
C GLU A 455 31.25 16.89 -0.84
N ALA A 456 30.83 16.25 -1.94
CA ALA A 456 30.45 14.83 -1.92
C ALA A 456 31.62 13.87 -1.63
N LEU A 457 32.87 14.28 -1.90
CA LEU A 457 34.07 13.48 -1.64
C LEU A 457 34.71 13.78 -0.29
N ALA A 458 34.38 14.93 0.32
CA ALA A 458 34.85 15.32 1.65
C ALA A 458 34.06 14.65 2.79
N GLU A 459 32.82 14.22 2.52
CA GLU A 459 32.00 13.34 3.40
C GLU A 459 32.40 11.86 3.30
#